data_AF-A0A6C0LGG8-F1
#
_entry.id   AF-A0A6C0LGG8-F1
#
_cell.length_a   1.000
_cell.length_b   1.000
_cell.length_c   1.000
_cell.angle_alpha   90.00
_cell.angle_beta   90.00
_cell.angle_gamma   90.00
#
_symmetry.space_group_name_H-M   'P 1'
#
loop_
_entity.id
_entity.type
_entity.pdbx_description
1 polymer ?
#
loop_
_entity_poly.entity_id
_entity_poly.type
_entity_poly.pdbx_seq_one_letter_code
_entity_poly.pdbx_strand_id
1 'polypeptide(L)'
;MTFTVIPGIDGVATIEPLSMIFLILVQVGGRYLRIELTPAQQKIINNVVIQSIILFAIILMATKNIGNSLIIVCFIYLCVNILFNENHKYNILSKKWLVEENIISSSNYKSLKDIYLKNIATII
;
A
#
# COMPACT_ATOMS: atom_id res chain seq x y z
N MET A 1 15.29 -51.91 11.33
CA MET A 1 14.67 -52.25 10.04
C MET A 1 14.70 -50.99 9.20
N THR A 2 15.74 -50.85 8.38
CA THR A 2 16.00 -49.68 7.52
C THR A 2 15.03 -49.73 6.34
N PHE A 3 14.00 -48.88 6.38
CA PHE A 3 13.16 -48.62 5.22
C PHE A 3 13.97 -47.79 4.22
N THR A 4 14.41 -48.43 3.15
CA THR A 4 15.05 -47.77 2.00
C THR A 4 14.01 -46.94 1.26
N VAL A 5 14.11 -45.61 1.40
CA VAL A 5 13.36 -44.63 0.62
C VAL A 5 13.92 -44.64 -0.81
N ILE A 6 12.99 -44.66 -1.77
CA ILE A 6 13.22 -44.65 -3.21
C ILE A 6 14.06 -43.40 -3.59
N PRO A 7 15.15 -43.54 -4.38
CA PRO A 7 16.03 -42.41 -4.70
C PRO A 7 15.33 -41.54 -5.75
N GLY A 8 14.94 -40.32 -5.38
CA GLY A 8 14.26 -39.41 -6.30
C GLY A 8 13.45 -38.29 -5.65
N ILE A 9 13.30 -38.29 -4.33
CA ILE A 9 12.57 -37.24 -3.57
C ILE A 9 13.35 -36.82 -2.33
N ASP A 10 14.67 -36.65 -2.46
CA ASP A 10 15.56 -36.27 -1.36
C ASP A 10 15.39 -34.81 -0.87
N GLY A 11 14.50 -34.02 -1.50
CA GLY A 11 14.21 -32.65 -1.10
C GLY A 11 12.96 -32.45 -0.25
N VAL A 12 12.07 -33.45 -0.16
CA VAL A 12 10.75 -33.31 0.51
C VAL A 12 10.59 -34.30 1.67
N ALA A 13 11.52 -35.22 1.89
CA ALA A 13 11.38 -36.27 2.90
C ALA A 13 12.07 -35.97 4.26
N THR A 14 12.70 -34.80 4.43
CA THR A 14 13.23 -34.34 5.73
C THR A 14 12.47 -33.15 6.29
N ILE A 15 11.20 -32.97 5.92
CA ILE A 15 10.33 -32.04 6.64
C ILE A 15 10.03 -32.70 7.98
N GLU A 16 10.70 -32.22 9.03
CA GLU A 16 10.38 -32.57 10.40
C GLU A 16 8.86 -32.46 10.58
N PRO A 17 8.20 -33.41 11.28
CA PRO A 17 6.74 -33.34 11.50
C PRO A 17 6.28 -31.97 12.01
N LEU A 18 7.15 -31.27 12.75
CA LEU A 18 6.98 -29.90 13.19
C LEU A 18 6.82 -28.90 12.03
N SER A 19 7.64 -28.99 10.99
CA SER A 19 7.58 -28.12 9.81
C SER A 19 6.28 -28.29 9.03
N MET A 20 5.75 -29.51 8.98
CA MET A 20 4.49 -29.81 8.29
C MET A 20 3.28 -29.23 9.06
N ILE A 21 3.31 -29.36 10.40
CA ILE A 21 2.32 -28.74 11.30
C ILE A 21 2.40 -27.21 11.22
N PHE A 22 3.61 -26.65 11.18
CA PHE A 22 3.83 -25.21 11.05
C PHE A 22 3.24 -24.67 9.73
N LEU A 23 3.44 -25.38 8.63
CA LEU A 23 2.90 -24.98 7.32
C LEU A 23 1.37 -24.95 7.31
N ILE A 24 0.72 -25.92 7.96
CA ILE A 24 -0.74 -25.93 8.13
C ILE A 24 -1.20 -24.78 9.05
N LEU A 25 -0.51 -24.58 10.17
CA LEU A 25 -0.83 -23.51 11.14
C LEU A 25 -0.71 -22.12 10.53
N VAL A 26 0.26 -21.87 9.64
CA VAL A 26 0.39 -20.58 8.94
C VAL A 26 -0.77 -20.34 7.99
N GLN A 27 -1.20 -21.35 7.24
CA GLN A 27 -2.32 -21.21 6.29
C GLN A 27 -3.66 -21.00 7.00
N VAL A 28 -3.89 -21.72 8.10
CA VAL A 28 -5.09 -21.57 8.94
C VAL A 28 -5.01 -20.25 9.73
N GLY A 29 -3.87 -19.97 10.36
CA GLY A 29 -3.61 -18.74 11.09
C GLY A 29 -3.84 -17.50 10.22
N GLY A 30 -3.34 -17.48 8.98
CA GLY A 30 -3.55 -16.36 8.05
C GLY A 30 -5.02 -16.09 7.70
N ARG A 31 -5.89 -17.10 7.73
CA ARG A 31 -7.33 -16.96 7.41
C ARG A 31 -8.19 -16.65 8.64
N TYR A 32 -7.80 -17.14 9.82
CA TYR A 32 -8.62 -17.09 11.03
C TYR A 32 -8.07 -16.18 12.15
N LEU A 33 -6.79 -15.82 12.12
CA LEU A 33 -6.25 -14.74 12.97
C LEU A 33 -6.60 -13.39 12.33
N ARG A 34 -7.89 -13.06 12.30
CA ARG A 34 -8.27 -11.65 12.29
C ARG A 34 -7.87 -11.13 13.67
N ILE A 35 -6.66 -10.57 13.76
CA ILE A 35 -6.20 -9.93 14.99
C ILE A 35 -7.16 -8.76 15.22
N GLU A 36 -8.17 -8.97 16.06
CA GLU A 36 -9.07 -7.92 16.52
C GLU A 36 -8.27 -7.04 17.47
N LEU A 37 -7.62 -6.04 16.88
CA LEU A 37 -6.88 -5.04 17.63
C LEU A 37 -7.84 -4.30 18.55
N THR A 38 -7.49 -4.19 19.83
CA THR A 38 -8.26 -3.40 20.81
C THR A 38 -8.36 -1.94 20.32
N PRO A 39 -9.44 -1.20 20.65
CA PRO A 39 -9.63 0.19 20.20
C PRO A 39 -8.43 1.11 20.49
N ALA A 40 -7.75 0.93 21.62
CA ALA A 40 -6.52 1.67 21.93
C ALA A 40 -5.36 1.32 20.98
N GLN A 41 -5.21 0.06 20.59
CA GLN A 41 -4.18 -0.40 19.65
C GLN A 41 -4.44 0.11 18.24
N GLN A 42 -5.71 0.12 17.80
CA GLN A 42 -6.09 0.72 16.52
C GLN A 42 -5.77 2.20 16.49
N LYS A 43 -6.00 2.95 17.58
CA LYS A 43 -5.66 4.37 17.64
C LYS A 43 -4.16 4.62 17.54
N ILE A 44 -3.34 3.75 18.12
CA ILE A 44 -1.88 3.82 18.01
C ILE A 44 -1.45 3.52 16.57
N ILE A 45 -1.95 2.44 15.97
CA ILE A 45 -1.59 2.03 14.62
C ILE A 45 -2.09 3.02 13.56
N ASN A 46 -3.24 3.66 13.78
CA ASN A 46 -3.79 4.68 12.89
C ASN A 46 -3.11 6.06 13.03
N ASN A 47 -2.13 6.19 13.92
CA ASN A 47 -1.34 7.41 14.01
C ASN A 47 -0.38 7.50 12.80
N VAL A 48 -0.35 8.65 12.13
CA VAL A 48 0.51 8.93 10.96
C VAL A 48 1.99 8.61 11.21
N VAL A 49 2.49 8.86 12.43
CA VAL A 49 3.89 8.58 12.79
C VAL A 49 4.14 7.07 12.84
N ILE A 50 3.23 6.33 13.47
CA ILE A 50 3.33 4.88 13.61
C ILE A 50 3.17 4.21 12.24
N GLN A 51 2.23 4.65 11.41
CA GLN A 51 2.08 4.15 10.03
C GLN A 51 3.34 4.36 9.20
N SER A 52 3.99 5.52 9.34
CA SER A 52 5.25 5.82 8.64
C SER A 52 6.40 4.91 9.10
N ILE A 53 6.48 4.64 10.41
CA ILE A 53 7.47 3.72 10.98
C ILE A 53 7.23 2.28 10.51
N ILE A 54 5.97 1.83 10.47
CA ILE A 54 5.60 0.51 9.96
C ILE A 54 5.95 0.39 8.47
N LEU A 55 5.60 1.40 7.66
CA LEU A 55 5.94 1.43 6.24
C LEU A 55 7.46 1.37 6.03
N PHE A 56 8.23 2.15 6.79
CA PHE A 56 9.69 2.09 6.76
C PHE A 56 10.21 0.70 7.14
N ALA A 57 9.67 0.07 8.18
CA ALA A 57 10.07 -1.26 8.62
C ALA A 57 9.80 -2.33 7.54
N ILE A 58 8.64 -2.29 6.88
CA ILE A 58 8.29 -3.21 5.78
C ILE A 58 9.27 -3.06 4.62
N ILE A 59 9.59 -1.83 4.23
CA ILE A 59 10.50 -1.56 3.12
C ILE A 59 11.94 -1.93 3.49
N LEU A 60 12.36 -1.67 4.73
CA LEU A 60 13.66 -2.09 5.24
C LEU A 60 13.80 -3.61 5.24
N MET A 61 12.75 -4.34 5.65
CA MET A 61 12.72 -5.80 5.62
C MET A 61 12.81 -6.34 4.19
N ALA A 62 12.12 -5.72 3.24
CA ALA A 62 12.17 -6.11 1.83
C ALA A 62 13.52 -5.82 1.17
N THR A 63 14.07 -4.63 1.43
CA THR A 63 15.27 -4.13 0.75
C THR A 63 16.57 -4.63 1.40
N LYS A 64 16.53 -4.96 2.70
CA LYS A 64 17.69 -5.37 3.53
C LYS A 64 18.84 -4.34 3.57
N ASN A 65 18.60 -3.11 3.10
CA ASN A 65 19.56 -2.02 3.07
C ASN A 65 18.87 -0.71 3.51
N ILE A 66 19.45 -0.07 4.53
CA ILE A 66 18.86 1.09 5.20
C ILE A 66 18.89 2.37 4.33
N GLY A 67 19.91 2.52 3.48
CA GLY A 67 20.02 3.67 2.58
C GLY A 67 18.97 3.60 1.48
N ASN A 68 18.84 2.44 0.83
CA ASN A 68 17.86 2.23 -0.23
C ASN A 68 16.43 2.32 0.33
N SER A 69 16.17 1.80 1.53
CA SER A 69 14.83 1.89 2.13
C SER A 69 14.41 3.33 2.43
N LEU A 70 15.34 4.20 2.87
CA LEU A 70 15.05 5.61 3.08
C LEU A 70 14.67 6.33 1.78
N ILE A 71 15.39 6.07 0.70
CA ILE A 71 15.11 6.67 -0.61
C ILE A 71 13.71 6.25 -1.10
N ILE A 72 13.37 4.97 -0.97
CA ILE A 72 12.06 4.43 -1.38
C ILE A 72 10.94 5.04 -0.54
N VAL A 73 11.12 5.12 0.78
CA VAL A 73 10.12 5.73 1.68
C VAL A 73 9.92 7.21 1.37
N CYS A 74 10.99 7.95 1.10
CA CYS A 74 10.93 9.35 0.69
C CYS A 74 10.15 9.51 -0.62
N PHE A 75 10.42 8.64 -1.60
CA PHE A 75 9.71 8.64 -2.88
C PHE A 75 8.21 8.36 -2.70
N ILE A 76 7.86 7.35 -1.90
CA ILE A 76 6.45 7.03 -1.59
C ILE A 76 5.77 8.21 -0.88
N TYR A 77 6.46 8.83 0.09
CA TYR A 77 5.92 9.98 0.80
C TYR A 77 5.64 11.15 -0.16
N LEU A 78 6.53 11.40 -1.13
CA LEU A 78 6.32 12.38 -2.18
C LEU A 78 5.11 12.01 -3.05
N CYS A 79 5.01 10.76 -3.50
CA CYS A 79 3.87 10.30 -4.29
C CYS A 79 2.54 10.52 -3.56
N VAL A 80 2.43 10.11 -2.30
CA VAL A 80 1.18 10.19 -1.55
C VAL A 80 0.83 11.63 -1.15
N ASN A 81 1.79 12.42 -0.65
CA ASN A 81 1.48 13.74 -0.09
C ASN A 81 1.46 14.87 -1.13
N ILE A 82 2.15 14.70 -2.26
CA ILE A 82 2.29 15.74 -3.30
C ILE A 82 1.55 15.32 -4.56
N LEU A 83 1.82 14.12 -5.06
CA LEU A 83 1.41 13.69 -6.39
C LEU A 83 -0.04 13.18 -6.43
N PHE A 84 -0.48 12.53 -5.37
CA PHE A 84 -1.83 11.99 -5.22
C PHE A 84 -2.70 12.78 -4.24
N ASN A 85 -2.19 13.87 -3.66
CA ASN A 85 -2.95 14.71 -2.76
C ASN A 85 -3.82 15.68 -3.55
N GLU A 86 -5.13 15.56 -3.42
CA GLU A 86 -6.13 16.31 -4.18
C GLU A 86 -6.08 17.82 -3.93
N ASN A 87 -5.59 18.22 -2.75
CA ASN A 87 -5.44 19.61 -2.35
C ASN A 87 -4.12 20.23 -2.82
N HIS A 88 -3.19 19.43 -3.35
CA HIS A 88 -1.87 19.92 -3.72
C HIS A 88 -1.83 20.45 -5.16
N LYS A 89 -1.07 21.53 -5.41
CA LYS A 89 -0.97 22.18 -6.73
C LYS A 89 -0.46 21.23 -7.82
N TYR A 90 0.39 20.28 -7.45
CA TYR A 90 1.01 19.29 -8.34
C TYR A 90 0.31 17.92 -8.32
N ASN A 91 -0.96 17.89 -7.92
CA ASN A 91 -1.76 16.67 -8.03
C ASN A 91 -1.81 16.20 -9.50
N ILE A 92 -1.49 14.92 -9.70
CA ILE A 92 -1.49 14.27 -11.01
C ILE A 92 -2.86 13.68 -11.35
N LEU A 93 -3.75 13.52 -10.36
CA LEU A 93 -5.07 12.92 -10.55
C LEU A 93 -5.97 13.81 -11.41
N SER A 94 -6.74 13.17 -12.30
CA SER A 94 -7.63 13.89 -13.22
C SER A 94 -8.73 14.61 -12.45
N LYS A 95 -8.79 15.95 -12.56
CA LYS A 95 -9.83 16.76 -11.93
C LYS A 95 -11.25 16.35 -12.34
N LYS A 96 -11.42 15.80 -13.55
CA LYS A 96 -12.72 15.30 -14.01
C LYS A 96 -13.18 14.11 -13.17
N TRP A 97 -12.31 13.12 -12.98
CA TRP A 97 -12.59 11.93 -12.17
C TRP A 97 -12.84 12.29 -10.71
N LEU A 98 -12.07 13.23 -10.15
CA LEU A 98 -12.25 13.69 -8.77
C LEU A 98 -13.60 14.38 -8.51
N VAL A 99 -14.18 15.02 -9.53
CA VAL A 99 -15.51 15.65 -9.44
C VAL A 99 -16.62 14.60 -9.57
N GLU A 100 -16.44 13.59 -10.45
CA GLU A 100 -17.38 12.47 -10.59
C GLU A 100 -17.53 11.69 -9.27
N GLU A 101 -16.42 11.47 -8.56
CA GLU A 101 -16.38 10.79 -7.25
C GLU A 101 -16.75 11.71 -6.06
N ASN A 102 -17.16 12.96 -6.31
CA ASN A 102 -17.49 13.96 -5.27
C ASN A 102 -16.35 14.25 -4.28
N ILE A 103 -15.09 14.00 -4.66
CA ILE A 103 -13.90 14.27 -3.82
C ILE A 103 -13.56 15.76 -3.85
N ILE A 104 -13.81 16.44 -4.97
CA ILE A 104 -13.64 17.89 -5.13
C ILE A 104 -14.96 18.53 -5.58
N SER A 105 -15.33 19.66 -4.99
CA SER A 105 -16.52 20.42 -5.39
C SER A 105 -16.43 20.86 -6.86
N SER A 106 -17.50 20.57 -7.62
CA SER A 106 -17.68 20.95 -9.03
C SER A 106 -17.52 22.45 -9.30
N SER A 107 -17.65 23.32 -8.29
CA SER A 107 -17.50 24.77 -8.43
C SER A 107 -16.08 25.21 -8.82
N ASN A 108 -15.07 24.38 -8.55
CA ASN A 108 -13.67 24.67 -8.84
C ASN A 108 -13.20 24.08 -10.18
N TYR A 109 -14.04 23.27 -10.84
CA TYR A 109 -13.75 22.68 -12.13
C TYR A 109 -14.33 23.53 -13.24
N LYS A 110 -13.46 24.28 -13.94
CA LYS A 110 -13.83 24.89 -15.22
C LYS A 110 -13.55 23.90 -16.34
N SER A 111 -14.61 23.48 -17.03
CA SER A 111 -14.45 22.69 -18.25
C SER A 111 -13.64 23.50 -19.27
N LEU A 112 -12.84 22.81 -20.08
CA LEU A 112 -12.14 23.46 -21.20
C LEU A 112 -13.13 24.24 -22.08
N LYS A 113 -14.34 23.70 -22.27
CA LYS A 113 -15.42 24.35 -23.03
C LYS A 113 -15.76 25.73 -22.45
N ASP A 114 -15.84 25.84 -21.12
CA ASP A 114 -16.18 27.10 -20.44
C ASP A 114 -15.06 28.13 -20.56
N ILE A 115 -13.79 27.68 -20.51
CA ILE A 115 -12.62 28.54 -20.70
C ILE A 115 -12.59 29.09 -22.12
N TYR A 116 -12.83 28.24 -23.14
CA TYR A 116 -12.89 28.68 -24.53
C TYR A 116 -14.01 29.69 -24.77
N LEU A 117 -15.22 29.41 -24.29
CA LEU A 117 -16.35 30.33 -24.43
C LEU A 117 -16.06 31.68 -23.75
N LYS A 118 -15.46 31.68 -22.56
CA LYS A 118 -15.08 32.91 -21.86
C LYS A 118 -14.06 33.73 -22.64
N ASN A 119 -13.02 33.11 -23.19
CA ASN A 119 -11.99 33.82 -23.94
C ASN A 119 -12.55 34.42 -25.23
N ILE A 120 -13.41 33.69 -25.95
CA ILE A 120 -14.10 34.22 -27.14
C ILE A 120 -14.99 35.41 -26.75
N ALA A 121 -15.78 35.30 -25.68
CA ALA A 121 -16.64 36.37 -25.20
C ALA A 121 -15.89 37.60 -24.67
N THR A 122 -14.58 37.48 -24.39
CA THR A 122 -13.74 38.63 -23.98
C THR A 122 -13.14 39.36 -25.18
N ILE A 123 -13.07 38.71 -26.35
CA ILE A 123 -12.49 39.25 -27.58
C ILE A 123 -13.53 39.97 -28.44
N ILE A 124 -14.81 39.59 -28.32
CA ILE A 124 -15.97 40.23 -28.97
C ILE A 124 -16.44 41.40 -28.12
#